data_AF-F1LI23-F1
#
_entry.id   AF-F1LI23-F1
#
_cell.length_a   1.000
_cell.length_b   1.000
_cell.length_c   1.000
_cell.angle_alpha   90.00
_cell.angle_beta   90.00
_cell.angle_gamma   90.00
#
_symmetry.space_group_name_H-M   'P 1'
#
loop_
_entity.id
_entity.type
_entity.pdbx_description
1 polymer ?
#
loop_
_entity_poly.entity_id
_entity_poly.type
_entity_poly.pdbx_seq_one_letter_code
_entity_poly.pdbx_strand_id
1 'polypeptide(L)'
;MVIITPKTKEEFESLLTSSDDRLIVIDFYAPWCGPCKMMGPKFEKMSEEYKEAIFIKIDVDEQEEISDSYEVKVMPTIVLIRNQEKLEAIEGNAPDEVRKAIEKYK
;
A
#
# COMPACT_ATOMS: atom_id res chain seq x y z
N MET A 1 1.97 10.36 -10.76
CA MET A 1 2.76 10.17 -9.53
C MET A 1 2.02 10.83 -8.38
N VAL A 2 1.14 10.09 -7.70
CA VAL A 2 0.60 10.52 -6.39
C VAL A 2 0.68 9.31 -5.49
N ILE A 3 1.89 9.02 -5.03
CA ILE A 3 2.07 8.17 -3.87
C ILE A 3 1.81 9.07 -2.66
N ILE A 4 0.88 8.66 -1.81
CA ILE A 4 0.52 9.40 -0.60
C ILE A 4 1.23 8.75 0.57
N THR A 5 1.79 9.56 1.46
CA THR A 5 2.39 9.10 2.73
C THR A 5 1.66 9.84 3.85
N PRO A 6 0.61 9.23 4.44
CA PRO A 6 -0.11 9.83 5.55
C PRO A 6 0.84 9.99 6.74
N LYS A 7 0.73 11.12 7.43
CA LYS A 7 1.55 11.43 8.61
C LYS A 7 0.86 11.07 9.91
N THR A 8 -0.46 10.87 9.87
CA THR A 8 -1.28 10.48 11.02
C THR A 8 -2.30 9.43 10.61
N LYS A 9 -2.78 8.68 11.61
CA LYS A 9 -3.89 7.74 11.44
C LYS A 9 -5.16 8.42 10.92
N GLU A 10 -5.48 9.62 11.42
CA GLU A 10 -6.65 10.39 10.96
C GLU A 10 -6.54 10.77 9.48
N GLU A 11 -5.35 11.19 9.02
CA GLU A 11 -5.11 11.47 7.60
C GLU A 11 -5.30 10.19 6.76
N PHE A 12 -4.78 9.07 7.24
CA PHE A 12 -4.95 7.78 6.58
C PHE A 12 -6.43 7.36 6.49
N GLU A 13 -7.19 7.42 7.58
CA GLU A 13 -8.62 7.09 7.61
C GLU A 13 -9.45 8.02 6.70
N SER A 14 -9.09 9.29 6.65
CA SER A 14 -9.69 10.27 5.74
C SER A 14 -9.42 9.92 4.26
N LEU A 15 -8.20 9.48 3.94
CA LEU A 15 -7.85 8.99 2.59
C LEU A 15 -8.64 7.74 2.21
N LEU A 16 -8.82 6.80 3.14
CA LEU A 16 -9.64 5.60 2.91
C LEU A 16 -11.10 5.99 2.63
N THR A 17 -11.65 6.95 3.37
CA THR A 17 -13.04 7.38 3.26
C THR A 17 -13.31 8.22 2.00
N SER A 18 -12.35 9.04 1.58
CA SER A 18 -12.45 9.93 0.41
C SER A 18 -12.02 9.28 -0.91
N SER A 19 -11.92 7.95 -0.94
CA SER A 19 -11.40 7.22 -2.09
C SER A 19 -12.41 7.03 -3.22
N ASP A 20 -13.69 7.37 -3.05
CA ASP A 20 -14.75 7.29 -4.07
C ASP A 20 -14.80 5.93 -4.80
N ASP A 21 -14.77 4.82 -4.04
CA ASP A 21 -14.74 3.43 -4.55
C ASP A 21 -13.48 3.06 -5.37
N ARG A 22 -12.46 3.92 -5.40
CA ARG A 22 -11.19 3.58 -6.04
C ARG A 22 -10.46 2.51 -5.25
N LEU A 23 -9.76 1.64 -5.98
CA LEU A 23 -8.83 0.69 -5.39
C LEU A 23 -7.68 1.45 -4.71
N ILE A 24 -7.36 1.07 -3.48
CA ILE A 24 -6.24 1.59 -2.72
C ILE A 24 -5.21 0.47 -2.57
N VAL A 25 -3.97 0.76 -2.93
CA VAL A 25 -2.83 -0.15 -2.81
C VAL A 25 -1.84 0.45 -1.82
N ILE A 26 -1.61 -0.22 -0.71
CA ILE A 26 -0.79 0.27 0.40
C ILE A 26 0.47 -0.57 0.48
N ASP A 27 1.64 0.06 0.45
CA ASP A 27 2.95 -0.56 0.70
C ASP A 27 3.42 -0.23 2.12
N PHE A 28 3.35 -1.23 3.00
CA PHE A 28 3.95 -1.19 4.33
C PHE A 28 5.43 -1.56 4.20
N TYR A 29 6.30 -0.59 4.40
CA TYR A 29 7.74 -0.71 4.18
C TYR A 29 8.53 -0.20 5.38
N ALA A 30 9.83 -0.50 5.37
CA ALA A 30 10.79 0.13 6.27
C ALA A 30 12.03 0.60 5.48
N PRO A 31 12.68 1.72 5.82
CA PRO A 31 13.84 2.23 5.07
C PRO A 31 15.06 1.33 5.16
N TRP A 32 15.18 0.55 6.24
CA TRP A 32 16.26 -0.40 6.49
C TRP A 32 15.99 -1.78 5.88
N CYS A 33 14.76 -2.05 5.41
CA CYS A 33 14.38 -3.31 4.82
C CYS A 33 14.93 -3.46 3.39
N GLY A 34 15.88 -4.39 3.20
CA GLY A 34 16.51 -4.68 1.90
C GLY A 34 15.51 -5.02 0.79
N PRO A 35 14.58 -5.98 1.00
CA PRO A 35 13.54 -6.30 0.02
C PRO A 35 12.64 -5.11 -0.35
N CYS A 36 12.36 -4.22 0.60
CA CYS A 36 11.54 -3.02 0.39
C CYS A 36 12.20 -2.06 -0.61
N LYS A 37 13.53 -1.89 -0.53
CA LYS A 37 14.30 -1.07 -1.49
C LYS A 37 14.19 -1.61 -2.93
N MET A 38 14.03 -2.93 -3.09
CA MET A 38 13.82 -3.55 -4.42
C MET A 38 12.37 -3.39 -4.91
N MET A 39 11.41 -3.36 -3.99
CA MET A 39 9.99 -3.22 -4.30
C MET A 39 9.60 -1.77 -4.60
N GLY A 40 10.19 -0.79 -3.91
CA GLY A 40 9.88 0.64 -4.03
C GLY A 40 9.81 1.16 -5.47
N PRO A 41 10.86 1.01 -6.30
CA PRO A 41 10.82 1.46 -7.70
C PRO A 41 9.76 0.74 -8.54
N LYS A 42 9.42 -0.51 -8.21
CA LYS A 42 8.38 -1.26 -8.91
C LYS A 42 7.00 -0.76 -8.51
N PHE A 43 6.80 -0.46 -7.24
CA PHE A 43 5.58 0.12 -6.70
C PHE A 43 5.33 1.51 -7.29
N GLU A 44 6.38 2.35 -7.37
CA GLU A 44 6.33 3.64 -8.06
C GLU A 44 5.90 3.50 -9.51
N LYS A 45 6.50 2.57 -10.24
CA LYS A 45 6.11 2.30 -11.63
C LYS A 45 4.66 1.85 -11.75
N MET A 46 4.17 0.99 -10.85
CA MET A 46 2.75 0.59 -10.82
C MET A 46 1.84 1.80 -10.59
N SER A 47 2.23 2.75 -9.72
CA SER A 47 1.44 3.98 -9.49
C SER A 47 1.34 4.89 -10.72
N GLU A 48 2.27 4.76 -11.67
CA GLU A 48 2.23 5.48 -12.95
C GLU A 48 1.37 4.76 -13.99
N GLU A 49 1.36 3.42 -13.95
CA GLU A 49 0.58 2.54 -14.82
C GLU A 49 -0.92 2.56 -14.47
N TYR A 50 -1.27 2.50 -13.17
CA TYR A 50 -2.65 2.36 -12.67
C TYR A 50 -3.16 3.65 -12.02
N LYS A 51 -3.48 4.66 -12.84
CA LYS A 51 -3.86 6.00 -12.35
C LYS A 51 -5.25 6.05 -11.71
N GLU A 52 -6.07 5.04 -11.98
CA GLU A 52 -7.38 4.83 -11.37
C GLU A 52 -7.29 4.41 -9.90
N ALA A 53 -6.18 3.79 -9.50
CA ALA A 53 -5.93 3.35 -8.14
C ALA A 53 -5.12 4.40 -7.34
N ILE A 54 -5.31 4.40 -6.03
CA ILE A 54 -4.58 5.24 -5.08
C ILE A 54 -3.42 4.40 -4.52
N PHE A 55 -2.20 4.93 -4.63
CA PHE A 55 -1.02 4.26 -4.08
C PHE A 55 -0.58 4.98 -2.80
N ILE A 56 -0.41 4.23 -1.73
CA ILE A 56 -0.03 4.73 -0.41
C ILE A 56 1.23 3.99 0.04
N LYS A 57 2.16 4.71 0.67
CA LYS A 57 3.30 4.11 1.35
C LYS A 57 3.25 4.44 2.83
N ILE A 58 3.40 3.43 3.67
CA ILE A 58 3.41 3.56 5.12
C ILE A 58 4.74 3.02 5.63
N ASP A 59 5.50 3.90 6.27
CA ASP A 59 6.68 3.51 7.02
C ASP A 59 6.24 2.90 8.35
N VAL A 60 6.56 1.62 8.56
CA VAL A 60 6.11 0.89 9.75
C VAL A 60 6.72 1.42 11.04
N ASP A 61 7.88 2.07 10.97
CA ASP A 61 8.55 2.65 12.14
C ASP A 61 7.95 4.03 12.50
N GLU A 62 7.45 4.78 11.51
CA GLU A 62 6.83 6.09 11.73
C GLU A 62 5.34 5.99 12.05
N GLN A 63 4.68 4.92 11.58
CA GLN A 63 3.23 4.71 11.68
C GLN A 63 2.91 3.34 12.30
N GLU A 64 3.44 3.10 13.50
CA GLU A 64 3.25 1.84 14.25
C GLU A 64 1.77 1.50 14.42
N GLU A 65 0.94 2.47 14.86
CA GLU A 65 -0.49 2.24 15.10
C GLU A 65 -1.24 1.79 13.84
N ILE A 66 -0.91 2.37 12.68
CA ILE A 66 -1.52 1.95 11.41
C ILE A 66 -1.03 0.54 11.07
N SER A 67 0.27 0.29 11.15
CA SER A 67 0.87 -0.99 10.79
C SER A 67 0.35 -2.15 11.66
N ASP A 68 0.17 -1.91 12.95
CA ASP A 68 -0.42 -2.86 13.91
C ASP A 68 -1.88 -3.18 13.57
N SER A 69 -2.66 -2.18 13.13
CA SER A 69 -4.07 -2.39 12.74
C SER A 69 -4.23 -3.30 11.51
N TYR A 70 -3.18 -3.41 10.69
CA TYR A 70 -3.12 -4.32 9.53
C TYR A 70 -2.36 -5.62 9.81
N GLU A 71 -1.93 -5.84 11.06
CA GLU A 71 -1.16 -7.01 11.51
C GLU A 71 0.13 -7.25 10.68
N VAL A 72 0.82 -6.18 10.27
CA VAL A 72 2.03 -6.28 9.45
C VAL A 72 3.16 -6.93 10.23
N LYS A 73 3.62 -8.10 9.76
CA LYS A 73 4.73 -8.87 10.37
C LYS A 73 5.95 -9.02 9.47
N VAL A 74 5.77 -8.79 8.17
CA VAL A 74 6.78 -8.98 7.14
C VAL A 74 6.79 -7.74 6.26
N MET A 75 7.98 -7.26 5.89
CA MET A 75 8.12 -6.11 4.99
C MET A 75 8.86 -6.49 3.70
N PRO A 76 8.42 -5.99 2.54
CA PRO A 76 7.21 -5.18 2.37
C PRO A 76 5.94 -6.04 2.52
N THR A 77 4.84 -5.45 3.00
CA THR A 77 3.50 -6.04 2.86
C THR A 77 2.65 -5.09 2.04
N ILE A 78 2.09 -5.60 0.94
CA ILE A 78 1.17 -4.83 0.11
C ILE A 78 -0.25 -5.22 0.46
N VAL A 79 -1.09 -4.24 0.81
CA VAL A 79 -2.51 -4.45 1.10
C VAL A 79 -3.35 -3.75 0.05
N LEU A 80 -4.34 -4.45 -0.50
CA LEU A 80 -5.33 -3.90 -1.41
C LEU A 80 -6.64 -3.69 -0.64
N ILE A 81 -7.20 -2.48 -0.74
CA ILE A 81 -8.41 -2.07 -0.04
C ILE A 81 -9.36 -1.41 -1.03
N ARG A 82 -10.66 -1.65 -0.88
CA ARG A 82 -11.72 -0.90 -1.56
C ARG A 82 -12.91 -0.79 -0.61
N ASN A 83 -13.53 0.39 -0.54
CA ASN A 83 -14.63 0.66 0.39
C ASN A 83 -14.33 0.28 1.85
N GLN A 84 -13.10 0.57 2.30
CA GLN A 84 -12.59 0.25 3.65
C GLN A 84 -12.49 -1.27 3.95
N GLU A 85 -12.77 -2.14 3.00
CA GLU A 85 -12.61 -3.58 3.13
C GLU A 85 -11.26 -4.03 2.55
N LYS A 86 -10.53 -4.82 3.34
CA LYS A 86 -9.30 -5.49 2.91
C LYS A 86 -9.66 -6.59 1.90
N LEU A 87 -9.18 -6.46 0.68
CA LEU A 87 -9.41 -7.44 -0.39
C LEU A 87 -8.36 -8.54 -0.39
N GLU A 88 -7.09 -8.15 -0.35
CA GLU A 88 -5.95 -9.06 -0.47
C GLU A 88 -4.72 -8.45 0.22
N ALA A 89 -3.87 -9.30 0.78
CA ALA A 89 -2.57 -8.92 1.32
C ALA A 89 -1.48 -9.83 0.77
N ILE A 90 -0.37 -9.23 0.36
CA ILE A 90 0.75 -9.89 -0.30
C ILE A 90 2.01 -9.54 0.49
N GLU A 91 2.66 -10.55 1.02
CA GLU A 91 3.87 -10.39 1.84
C GLU A 91 5.14 -10.61 0.99
N GLY A 92 6.16 -9.79 1.23
CA GLY A 92 7.46 -9.86 0.58
C GLY A 92 7.52 -9.16 -0.79
N ASN A 93 8.71 -9.24 -1.41
CA ASN A 93 8.98 -8.65 -2.73
C ASN A 93 8.35 -9.50 -3.85
N ALA A 94 7.03 -9.41 -4.01
CA ALA A 94 6.23 -10.18 -4.97
C ALA A 94 5.53 -9.26 -6.01
N PRO A 95 6.28 -8.56 -6.87
CA PRO A 95 5.72 -7.54 -7.77
C PRO A 95 4.72 -8.09 -8.79
N ASP A 96 4.88 -9.34 -9.23
CA ASP A 96 3.97 -9.95 -10.20
C ASP A 96 2.64 -10.33 -9.56
N GLU A 97 2.65 -10.73 -8.29
CA GLU A 97 1.43 -10.99 -7.52
C GLU A 97 0.67 -9.69 -7.27
N VAL A 98 1.39 -8.61 -6.92
CA VAL A 98 0.79 -7.28 -6.73
C VAL A 98 0.13 -6.80 -8.02
N ARG A 99 0.78 -6.92 -9.17
CA ARG A 99 0.16 -6.57 -10.47
C ARG A 99 -1.09 -7.42 -10.74
N LYS A 100 -1.02 -8.74 -10.53
CA LYS A 100 -2.18 -9.62 -10.74
C LYS A 100 -3.35 -9.24 -9.83
N ALA A 101 -3.07 -8.86 -8.58
CA ALA A 101 -4.10 -8.42 -7.65
C ALA A 101 -4.70 -7.08 -8.08
N ILE A 102 -3.89 -6.11 -8.51
CA ILE A 102 -4.41 -4.84 -9.05
C ILE A 102 -5.30 -5.10 -10.27
N GLU A 103 -4.85 -5.92 -11.23
CA GLU A 103 -5.63 -6.30 -12.41
C GLU A 103 -6.95 -7.01 -12.09
N LYS A 104 -6.97 -7.79 -11.00
CA LYS A 104 -8.16 -8.51 -10.53
C LYS A 104 -9.20 -7.58 -9.91
N TYR A 105 -8.79 -6.46 -9.32
CA TYR A 105 -9.65 -5.57 -8.53
C TYR A 105 -9.83 -4.15 -9.08
N LYS A 106 -9.16 -3.80 -10.19
CA LYS A 106 -9.33 -2.51 -10.89
C LYS A 106 -10.70 -2.37 -11.55
#